data_AF-A0A5J4L7J0-F1
#
_entry.id   AF-A0A5J4L7J0-F1
#
_cell.length_a   1.000
_cell.length_b   1.000
_cell.length_c   1.000
_cell.angle_alpha   90.00
_cell.angle_beta   90.00
_cell.angle_gamma   90.00
#
_symmetry.space_group_name_H-M   'P 1'
#
loop_
_entity.id
_entity.type
_entity.pdbx_description
1 polymer ?
#
loop_
_entity_poly.entity_id
_entity_poly.type
_entity_poly.pdbx_seq_one_letter_code
_entity_poly.pdbx_strand_id
1 'polypeptide(L)' 'MSILEALGDLTSAGEALGELAQTLSAADADVVKVCEVWLLSADSYKRAGALEEAARAYGKVKQAESGQAP' A
#
# COMPACT_ATOMS: atom_id res chain seq x y z
N MET A 1 25.07 0.56 -2.39
CA MET A 1 23.74 0.09 -1.96
C MET A 1 23.81 -1.40 -1.75
N SER A 2 23.62 -1.83 -0.51
CA SER A 2 23.53 -3.24 -0.12
C SER A 2 22.12 -3.78 -0.36
N ILE A 3 21.97 -5.11 -0.32
CA ILE A 3 20.65 -5.75 -0.41
C ILE A 3 19.77 -5.33 0.78
N LEU A 4 20.34 -5.19 1.98
CA LEU A 4 19.59 -4.79 3.16
C LEU A 4 19.04 -3.36 3.04
N GLU A 5 19.84 -2.42 2.53
CA GLU A 5 19.39 -1.05 2.25
C GLU A 5 18.25 -1.06 1.21
N ALA A 6 18.39 -1.80 0.12
CA ALA A 6 17.36 -1.87 -0.92
C ALA A 6 16.02 -2.46 -0.40
N LEU A 7 16.07 -3.46 0.48
CA LEU A 7 14.86 -4.02 1.11
C LEU A 7 14.23 -3.03 2.10
N GLY A 8 15.06 -2.28 2.84
CA GLY A 8 14.60 -1.18 3.69
C GLY A 8 13.87 -0.10 2.90
N ASP A 9 14.48 0.37 1.81
CA ASP A 9 13.89 1.39 0.92
C ASP A 9 12.54 0.95 0.35
N LEU A 10 12.42 -0.31 -0.07
CA LEU A 10 11.17 -0.88 -0.55
C LEU A 10 10.10 -0.96 0.55
N THR A 11 10.50 -1.27 1.79
CA THR A 11 9.58 -1.30 2.94
C THR A 11 9.05 0.10 3.24
N SER A 12 9.94 1.11 3.29
CA SER A 12 9.55 2.51 3.50
C SER A 12 8.69 3.06 2.35
N ALA A 13 8.96 2.65 1.11
CA ALA A 13 8.09 2.99 -0.02
C ALA A 13 6.68 2.41 0.14
N GLY A 14 6.57 1.15 0.58
CA GLY A 14 5.29 0.51 0.88
C GLY A 14 4.49 1.26 1.94
N GLU A 15 5.16 1.71 3.01
CA GLU A 15 4.56 2.48 4.11
C GLU A 15 4.05 3.84 3.63
N ALA A 16 4.89 4.63 2.95
CA ALA A 16 4.52 5.95 2.44
C ALA A 16 3.36 5.89 1.43
N LEU A 17 3.33 4.86 0.59
CA LEU A 17 2.22 4.62 -0.33
C LEU A 17 0.93 4.26 0.43
N GLY A 18 1.02 3.48 1.51
CA GLY A 18 -0.12 3.16 2.36
C GLY A 18 -0.70 4.39 3.07
N GLU A 19 0.15 5.29 3.55
CA GLU A 19 -0.28 6.57 4.13
C GLU A 19 -0.93 7.50 3.09
N LEU A 20 -0.38 7.53 1.87
CA LEU A 20 -0.97 8.29 0.76
C LEU A 20 -2.36 7.75 0.41
N ALA A 21 -2.52 6.43 0.32
CA ALA A 21 -3.81 5.81 0.04
C ALA A 21 -4.87 6.15 1.12
N GLN A 22 -4.47 6.15 2.40
CA GLN A 22 -5.33 6.59 3.50
C GLN A 22 -5.72 8.07 3.37
N THR A 23 -4.75 8.94 3.04
CA THR A 23 -4.99 10.37 2.86
C THR A 23 -5.96 10.64 1.70
N LEU A 24 -5.78 9.94 0.58
CA LEU A 24 -6.69 10.01 -0.57
C LEU A 24 -8.10 9.54 -0.22
N SER A 25 -8.22 8.42 0.50
CA SER A 25 -9.51 7.92 0.95
C SER A 25 -10.22 8.90 1.90
N ALA A 26 -9.49 9.49 2.84
CA ALA A 26 -10.03 10.49 3.76
C ALA A 26 -10.47 11.78 3.06
N ALA A 27 -9.86 12.09 1.91
CA ALA A 27 -10.23 13.20 1.04
C ALA A 27 -11.35 12.87 0.05
N ASP A 28 -12.01 11.71 0.19
CA ASP A 28 -13.08 11.22 -0.71
C ASP A 28 -12.64 11.18 -2.19
N ALA A 29 -11.36 10.86 -2.42
CA ALA A 29 -10.83 10.66 -3.76
C ALA A 29 -11.49 9.45 -4.43
N ASP A 30 -11.41 9.40 -5.76
CA ASP A 30 -11.87 8.27 -6.56
C ASP A 30 -11.32 6.94 -6.04
N VAL A 31 -12.23 6.00 -5.74
CA VAL A 31 -11.91 4.67 -5.21
C VAL A 31 -10.92 3.92 -6.09
N VAL A 32 -10.95 4.12 -7.41
CA VAL A 32 -9.99 3.50 -8.34
C VAL A 32 -8.56 3.95 -8.01
N LYS A 33 -8.37 5.25 -7.74
CA LYS A 33 -7.05 5.80 -7.37
C LYS A 33 -6.59 5.31 -6.00
N VAL A 34 -7.50 5.23 -5.03
CA VAL A 34 -7.19 4.69 -3.70
C VAL A 34 -6.71 3.24 -3.81
N CYS A 35 -7.41 2.42 -4.59
CA CYS A 35 -7.03 1.03 -4.86
C CYS A 35 -5.68 0.92 -5.58
N GLU A 36 -5.42 1.75 -6.60
CA GLU A 36 -4.14 1.77 -7.31
C GLU A 36 -2.96 2.03 -6.36
N VAL A 37 -3.08 3.00 -5.46
CA VAL A 37 -2.02 3.32 -4.51
C VAL A 37 -1.82 2.20 -3.49
N TRP A 38 -2.90 1.56 -3.00
CA TRP A 38 -2.78 0.37 -2.14
C TRP A 38 -2.10 -0.81 -2.86
N LEU A 39 -2.34 -1.00 -4.15
CA LEU A 39 -1.66 -2.03 -4.95
C LEU A 39 -0.15 -1.74 -5.10
N LEU A 40 0.23 -0.48 -5.29
CA LEU A 40 1.65 -0.08 -5.33
C LEU A 40 2.34 -0.28 -3.97
N SER A 41 1.64 -0.01 -2.87
CA SER A 41 2.11 -0.30 -1.51
C SER A 41 2.35 -1.81 -1.35
N ALA A 42 1.38 -2.63 -1.74
CA ALA A 42 1.48 -4.08 -1.67
C ALA A 42 2.63 -4.66 -2.51
N ASP A 43 2.88 -4.13 -3.71
CA ASP A 43 4.01 -4.54 -4.55
C ASP A 43 5.36 -4.20 -3.90
N SER A 44 5.48 -3.01 -3.30
CA SER A 44 6.69 -2.59 -2.61
C SER A 44 7.03 -3.53 -1.44
N TYR A 45 6.04 -3.85 -0.60
CA TYR A 45 6.19 -4.83 0.48
C TYR A 45 6.51 -6.23 -0.04
N LYS A 46 5.84 -6.69 -1.10
CA LYS A 46 6.12 -8.00 -1.72
C LYS A 46 7.56 -8.09 -2.21
N ARG A 47 8.10 -7.03 -2.82
CA ARG A 47 9.49 -6.94 -3.29
C ARG A 47 10.49 -6.86 -2.13
N ALA A 48 10.09 -6.27 -1.00
CA ALA A 48 10.86 -6.27 0.24
C ALA A 48 10.84 -7.62 0.99
N GLY A 49 9.95 -8.55 0.61
CA GLY A 49 9.72 -9.81 1.35
C GLY A 49 8.80 -9.66 2.55
N ALA A 50 8.20 -8.49 2.76
CA ALA A 50 7.23 -8.17 3.81
C ALA A 50 5.82 -8.67 3.43
N LEU A 51 5.64 -10.00 3.42
CA LEU A 51 4.44 -10.62 2.85
C LEU A 51 3.17 -10.36 3.66
N GLU A 52 3.27 -10.19 4.98
CA GLU A 52 2.12 -9.87 5.83
C GLU A 52 1.60 -8.46 5.54
N GLU A 53 2.50 -7.51 5.37
CA GLU A 53 2.23 -6.12 5.04
C GLU A 53 1.62 -6.00 3.64
N ALA A 54 2.16 -6.76 2.67
CA ALA A 54 1.55 -6.87 1.35
C ALA A 54 0.11 -7.41 1.43
N ALA A 55 -0.12 -8.46 2.23
CA ALA A 55 -1.45 -9.03 2.44
C ALA A 55 -2.42 -8.03 3.10
N ARG A 56 -1.96 -7.25 4.08
CA ARG A 56 -2.75 -6.16 4.69
C ARG A 56 -3.13 -5.11 3.65
N ALA A 57 -2.19 -4.67 2.82
CA ALA A 57 -2.44 -3.70 1.75
C ALA A 57 -3.45 -4.23 0.71
N TYR A 58 -3.36 -5.50 0.29
CA TYR A 58 -4.41 -6.12 -0.53
C TYR A 58 -5.77 -6.19 0.18
N GLY A 59 -5.78 -6.38 1.51
CA GLY A 59 -7.00 -6.31 2.32
C GLY A 59 -7.66 -4.94 2.26
N LYS A 60 -6.87 -3.86 2.22
CA LYS A 60 -7.37 -2.48 2.08
C LYS A 60 -8.04 -2.21 0.74
N VAL A 61 -7.50 -2.78 -0.36
CA VAL A 61 -8.15 -2.73 -1.68
C VAL A 61 -9.57 -3.31 -1.62
N LYS A 62 -9.71 -4.50 -1.01
CA LYS A 62 -11.03 -5.16 -0.87
C LYS A 62 -12.02 -4.35 -0.03
N GLN A 63 -11.53 -3.64 1.00
CA GLN A 63 -12.35 -2.77 1.84
C GLN A 63 -12.85 -1.57 1.04
N ALA A 64 -11.94 -0.89 0.33
CA ALA A 64 -12.25 0.24 -0.53
C ALA A 64 -13.28 -0.11 -1.63
N GLU A 65 -13.10 -1.24 -2.32
CA GLU A 65 -14.05 -1.71 -3.35
C GLU A 65 -15.43 -2.04 -2.78
N SER A 66 -15.50 -2.46 -1.51
CA SER A 66 -16.76 -2.77 -0.81
C SER A 66 -17.47 -1.52 -0.28
N GLY A 67 -16.92 -0.31 -0.51
CA GLY A 67 -17.45 0.94 0.04
C GLY A 67 -17.24 1.06 1.56
N GLN A 68 -16.40 0.20 2.15
CA GLN A 68 -15.95 0.35 3.51
C GLN A 68 -14.73 1.25 3.50
N ALA A 69 -14.68 2.25 4.38
CA ALA A 69 -13.49 3.06 4.53
C ALA A 69 -12.29 2.13 4.83
N PRO A 70 -11.26 2.10 3.97
CA PRO A 70 -10.06 1.32 4.20
C PRO A 70 -9.32 1.81 5.44
#